data_AF-A0A4P2VME2-F1
#
_entry.id   AF-A0A4P2VME2-F1
#
_cell.length_a   1.000
_cell.length_b   1.000
_cell.length_c   1.000
_cell.angle_alpha   90.00
_cell.angle_beta   90.00
_cell.angle_gamma   90.00
#
_symmetry.space_group_name_H-M   'P 1'
#
loop_
_entity.id
_entity.type
_entity.pdbx_description
1 polymer ?
#
loop_
_entity_poly.entity_id
_entity_poly.type
_entity_poly.pdbx_seq_one_letter_code
_entity_poly.pdbx_strand_id
1 'polypeptide(L)' 'MVAGGGAGFFRFLSSLRPDALIAYTIGSGAFYNAREMGIKIYKPKRTVGESVKALLAGELEEIREPSE' A
#
# COMPACT_ATOMS: atom_id res chain seq x y z
N MET A 1 -12.74 10.65 16.31
CA MET A 1 -12.80 9.18 16.40
C MET A 1 -11.61 8.61 15.66
N VAL A 2 -10.63 8.05 16.37
CA VAL A 2 -9.48 7.40 15.73
C VAL A 2 -9.93 5.98 15.37
N ALA A 3 -9.99 5.68 14.08
CA ALA A 3 -10.37 4.37 13.58
C ALA A 3 -9.38 3.30 14.08
N GLY A 4 -9.81 2.47 15.03
CA GLY A 4 -9.00 1.41 15.63
C GLY A 4 -8.49 0.34 14.64
N GLY A 5 -9.04 0.29 13.42
CA GLY A 5 -8.59 -0.62 12.36
C GLY A 5 -7.21 -0.26 11.77
N GLY A 6 -6.82 1.02 11.75
CA GLY A 6 -5.56 1.45 11.13
C GLY A 6 -4.33 0.99 11.92
N ALA A 7 -4.33 1.20 13.24
CA ALA A 7 -3.17 0.91 14.09
C ALA A 7 -2.79 -0.59 14.11
N GLY A 8 -3.78 -1.48 14.12
CA GLY A 8 -3.55 -2.92 14.05
C GLY A 8 -2.95 -3.36 12.71
N PHE A 9 -3.45 -2.79 11.60
CA PHE A 9 -2.94 -3.07 10.26
C PHE A 9 -1.50 -2.60 10.08
N PHE A 10 -1.15 -1.40 10.56
CA PHE A 10 0.24 -0.90 10.50
C PHE A 10 1.21 -1.70 11.34
N ARG A 11 0.79 -2.15 12.53
CA ARG A 11 1.61 -3.06 13.36
C ARG A 11 1.88 -4.37 12.62
N PHE A 12 0.87 -4.90 11.94
CA PHE A 12 1.02 -6.10 11.12
C PHE A 12 1.97 -5.88 9.94
N LEU A 13 1.78 -4.81 9.15
CA LEU A 13 2.69 -4.49 8.04
C LEU A 13 4.13 -4.31 8.52
N SER A 14 4.33 -3.66 9.67
CA SER A 14 5.65 -3.49 10.28
C SER A 14 6.32 -4.83 10.62
N SER A 15 5.55 -5.84 11.05
CA SER A 15 6.10 -7.17 11.32
C SER A 15 6.54 -7.92 10.06
N LEU A 16 5.87 -7.67 8.93
CA LEU A 16 6.16 -8.32 7.65
C LEU A 16 7.30 -7.66 6.87
N ARG A 17 7.55 -6.37 7.12
CA ARG A 17 8.54 -5.55 6.41
C ARG A 17 8.43 -5.68 4.87
N PRO A 18 7.25 -5.40 4.28
CA PRO A 18 7.09 -5.49 2.83
C PRO A 18 7.79 -4.32 2.13
N ASP A 19 8.29 -4.55 0.92
CA ASP A 19 8.80 -3.47 0.06
C ASP A 19 7.68 -2.73 -0.71
N ALA A 20 6.54 -3.41 -0.90
CA ALA A 20 5.44 -2.91 -1.72
C ALA A 20 4.05 -3.24 -1.13
N LEU A 21 3.11 -2.32 -1.32
CA LEU A 21 1.68 -2.45 -1.03
C LEU A 21 0.89 -2.18 -2.31
N ILE A 22 -0.12 -3.01 -2.62
CA ILE A 22 -1.03 -2.79 -3.74
C ILE A 22 -2.42 -2.48 -3.18
N ALA A 23 -2.97 -1.31 -3.47
CA ALA A 23 -4.24 -0.85 -2.90
C ALA A 23 -5.03 0.06 -3.87
N TYR A 24 -6.36 -0.04 -3.86
CA TYR A 24 -7.24 0.84 -4.65
C TYR A 24 -7.28 2.26 -4.08
N THR A 25 -7.40 2.37 -2.76
CA THR A 25 -7.45 3.63 -2.03
C THR A 25 -6.54 3.57 -0.81
N ILE A 26 -6.06 4.72 -0.39
CA ILE A 26 -5.25 4.83 0.82
C ILE A 26 -5.41 6.21 1.46
N GLY A 27 -5.89 6.22 2.69
CA GLY A 27 -6.04 7.44 3.47
C GLY A 27 -4.70 8.10 3.79
N SER A 28 -4.75 9.40 4.09
CA SER A 28 -3.56 10.24 4.31
C SER A 28 -2.58 9.68 5.34
N GLY A 29 -3.04 9.38 6.55
CA GLY A 29 -2.19 8.82 7.61
C GLY A 29 -1.59 7.46 7.25
N ALA A 30 -2.34 6.64 6.51
CA ALA A 30 -1.86 5.35 6.05
C ALA A 30 -0.75 5.47 4.99
N PHE A 31 -0.94 6.41 4.06
CA PHE A 31 0.01 6.73 3.00
C PHE A 31 1.34 7.21 3.58
N TYR A 32 1.31 8.22 4.46
CA TYR A 32 2.55 8.78 5.01
C TYR A 32 3.31 7.77 5.88
N ASN A 33 2.63 7.00 6.72
CA ASN A 33 3.27 5.95 7.51
C ASN A 33 3.96 4.89 6.63
N ALA A 34 3.28 4.42 5.58
CA ALA A 34 3.86 3.46 4.65
C ALA A 34 5.11 4.02 3.94
N ARG A 35 5.08 5.30 3.54
CA ARG A 35 6.22 5.99 2.92
C ARG A 35 7.41 6.13 3.87
N GLU A 36 7.18 6.50 5.12
CA GLU A 36 8.24 6.57 6.15
C GLU A 36 8.89 5.20 6.39
N MET A 37 8.13 4.12 6.25
CA MET A 37 8.63 2.74 6.32
C MET A 37 9.36 2.28 5.05
N GLY A 38 9.45 3.11 4.01
CA GLY A 38 10.06 2.76 2.72
C GLY A 38 9.18 1.88 1.82
N ILE A 39 7.91 1.69 2.18
CA ILE A 39 6.96 0.86 1.42
C ILE A 39 6.47 1.66 0.22
N LYS A 40 6.62 1.10 -0.98
CA LYS A 40 6.04 1.68 -2.21
C LYS A 40 4.60 1.24 -2.38
N ILE A 41 3.72 2.15 -2.77
CA ILE A 41 2.29 1.88 -2.90
C ILE A 41 1.93 1.91 -4.38
N TYR A 42 1.18 0.92 -4.85
CA TYR A 42 0.84 0.75 -6.26
C TYR A 42 -0.66 0.58 -6.47
N LYS A 43 -1.14 1.05 -7.63
CA LYS A 43 -2.52 0.79 -8.07
C LYS A 43 -2.66 -0.66 -8.53
N PRO A 44 -3.75 -1.37 -8.16
CA PRO A 44 -4.00 -2.73 -8.61
C PRO A 44 -4.44 -2.79 -10.08
N LYS A 45 -4.31 -3.98 -10.67
CA LYS A 45 -5.02 -4.41 -11.88
C LYS A 45 -6.35 -5.08 -11.48
N ARG A 46 -7.05 -5.70 -12.44
CA ARG A 46 -8.37 -6.30 -12.20
C ARG A 46 -8.32 -7.48 -11.22
N THR A 47 -7.25 -8.28 -11.27
CA THR A 47 -7.06 -9.42 -10.37
C THR A 47 -5.76 -9.32 -9.58
N VAL A 48 -5.66 -10.07 -8.49
CA VAL A 48 -4.43 -10.19 -7.70
C VAL A 48 -3.28 -10.72 -8.57
N GLY A 49 -3.54 -11.78 -9.35
CA GLY A 49 -2.52 -12.39 -10.22
C GLY A 49 -1.97 -11.43 -11.27
N GLU A 50 -2.82 -10.63 -11.91
CA GLU A 50 -2.38 -9.59 -12.84
C GLU A 50 -1.59 -8.49 -12.14
N SER A 51 -2.02 -8.09 -10.94
CA SER A 51 -1.33 -7.05 -10.16
C SER A 51 0.08 -7.49 -9.78
N VAL A 52 0.24 -8.73 -9.32
CA VAL A 52 1.55 -9.29 -8.99
C VAL A 52 2.44 -9.39 -10.23
N LYS A 53 1.91 -9.88 -11.37
CA LYS A 53 2.66 -9.94 -12.64
C LYS A 53 3.14 -8.56 -13.08
N ALA A 54 2.25 -7.56 -13.06
CA ALA A 54 2.58 -6.19 -13.44
C ALA A 54 3.58 -5.53 -12.48
N LEU A 55 3.52 -5.85 -11.18
CA LEU A 55 4.50 -5.35 -10.20
C LEU A 55 5.89 -5.89 -10.53
N LEU A 56 6.00 -7.19 -10.77
CA LEU A 56 7.25 -7.86 -11.13
C LEU A 56 7.81 -7.37 -12.47
N ALA A 57 6.95 -6.94 -13.39
CA ALA A 57 7.33 -6.35 -14.67
C ALA A 57 7.69 -4.85 -14.59
N GLY A 58 7.45 -4.18 -13.45
CA GLY A 58 7.66 -2.73 -13.31
C GLY A 58 6.60 -1.87 -13.99
N GLU A 59 5.43 -2.43 -14.28
CA GLU A 59 4.33 -1.80 -15.04
C GLU A 59 3.21 -1.25 -14.15
N LEU A 60 3.28 -1.45 -12.83
CA LEU A 60 2.33 -0.85 -11.91
C LEU A 60 2.61 0.63 -11.69
N GLU A 61 1.53 1.42 -11.71
CA GLU A 61 1.57 2.83 -11.39
C GLU A 61 1.74 3.02 -9.87
N GLU A 62 2.81 3.70 -9.47
CA GLU A 62 3.04 4.08 -8.07
C GLU A 62 2.07 5.21 -7.67
N ILE A 63 1.37 5.01 -6.55
CA ILE A 63 0.55 6.04 -5.91
C ILE A 63 1.50 7.02 -5.21
N ARG A 64 1.44 8.30 -5.63
CA ARG A 64 2.31 9.37 -5.11
C ARG A 64 1.64 10.29 -4.11
N GLU A 65 0.33 10.20 -3.97
CA GLU A 65 -0.49 11.02 -3.08
C GLU A 65 -1.60 10.14 -2.49
N PRO A 66 -2.07 10.44 -1.26
CA PRO A 66 -3.18 9.70 -0.67
C PRO A 66 -4.47 9.87 -1.48
N SER A 67 -5.29 8.83 -1.48
CA SER A 67 -6.61 8.80 -2.11
C SER A 67 -7.65 8.48 -1.04
N GLU A 68 -8.31 9.52 -0.56
CA GLU A 68 -9.43 9.49 0.39
C GLU A 68 -10.59 10.33 -0.15
#